data_AF-A0A7S0KMT2-F1
#
_entry.id   AF-A0A7S0KMT2-F1
#
_cell.length_a   1.000
_cell.length_b   1.000
_cell.length_c   1.000
_cell.angle_alpha   90.00
_cell.angle_beta   90.00
_cell.angle_gamma   90.00
#
_symmetry.space_group_name_H-M   'P 1'
#
loop_
_entity.id
_entity.type
_entity.pdbx_description
1 polymer ?
#
loop_
_entity_poly.entity_id
_entity_poly.type
_entity_poly.pdbx_seq_one_letter_code
_entity_poly.pdbx_strand_id
1 'polypeptide(L)'
;KMEHGQFINEGANFENFGNGLLVLFRVFTGDGWSRLMVDTMDCDLVEGFMQGDYYTKCYGSNFAAPLFFVTFISFATFILLNLFIAIMLDKFVDAAQGEGLLSTASFFDLLQRKMLLDGFVERLKQRLEDNRIRLGIKKKSGK
;
A
#
# COMPACT_ATOMS: atom_id res chain seq x y z
N LYS A 1 30.74 -19.51 -9.85
CA LYS A 1 30.23 -19.98 -8.54
C LYS A 1 30.71 -18.96 -7.53
N MET A 2 29.83 -18.32 -6.76
CA MET A 2 30.27 -17.34 -5.75
C MET A 2 30.96 -18.08 -4.62
N GLU A 3 32.07 -17.56 -4.10
CA GLU A 3 32.70 -18.13 -2.91
C GLU A 3 31.80 -17.90 -1.69
N HIS A 4 31.81 -18.84 -0.75
CA HIS A 4 30.98 -18.75 0.44
C HIS A 4 31.61 -17.78 1.44
N GLY A 5 30.99 -16.61 1.60
CA GLY A 5 31.29 -15.64 2.66
C GLY A 5 30.75 -16.07 4.03
N GLN A 6 30.81 -15.16 5.02
CA GLN A 6 30.27 -15.45 6.36
C GLN A 6 28.74 -15.54 6.39
N PHE A 7 28.07 -14.80 5.52
CA PHE A 7 26.62 -14.66 5.38
C PHE A 7 26.09 -15.35 4.11
N ILE A 8 26.92 -15.53 3.09
CA ILE A 8 26.62 -16.39 1.92
C ILE A 8 27.18 -17.79 2.16
N ASN A 9 26.33 -18.76 2.51
CA ASN A 9 26.73 -20.14 2.86
C ASN A 9 25.87 -21.19 2.14
N GLU A 10 26.06 -22.48 2.42
CA GLU A 10 25.31 -23.58 1.77
C GLU A 10 23.77 -23.46 1.92
N GLY A 11 23.28 -22.83 2.99
CA GLY A 11 21.84 -22.63 3.24
C GLY A 11 21.31 -21.25 2.81
N ALA A 12 22.18 -20.27 2.63
CA ALA A 12 21.84 -18.89 2.27
C ALA A 12 22.71 -18.44 1.09
N ASN A 13 22.30 -18.82 -0.13
CA ASN A 13 23.03 -18.53 -1.36
C ASN A 13 22.07 -18.31 -2.54
N PHE A 14 22.63 -17.97 -3.69
CA PHE A 14 21.92 -17.79 -4.95
C PHE A 14 22.17 -18.94 -5.95
N GLU A 15 22.48 -20.16 -5.48
CA GLU A 15 22.78 -21.30 -6.36
C GLU A 15 21.54 -21.94 -6.95
N ASN A 16 20.42 -21.90 -6.22
CA ASN A 16 19.13 -22.37 -6.69
C ASN A 16 18.03 -21.35 -6.38
N PHE A 17 16.91 -21.46 -7.09
CA PHE A 17 15.80 -20.52 -6.96
C PHE A 17 15.25 -20.41 -5.54
N GLY A 18 15.12 -21.54 -4.83
CA GLY A 18 14.57 -21.57 -3.47
C GLY A 18 15.45 -20.85 -2.46
N ASN A 19 16.75 -21.17 -2.43
CA ASN A 19 17.73 -20.51 -1.59
C ASN A 19 17.84 -19.02 -1.92
N GLY A 20 17.86 -18.67 -3.21
CA GLY A 20 17.88 -17.27 -3.65
C GLY A 20 16.65 -16.49 -3.18
N LEU A 21 15.46 -17.12 -3.23
CA LEU A 21 14.23 -16.52 -2.71
C LEU A 21 14.29 -16.31 -1.18
N LEU A 22 14.84 -17.27 -0.43
CA LEU A 22 15.01 -17.12 1.02
C LEU A 22 16.00 -16.01 1.39
N VAL A 23 17.10 -15.87 0.64
CA VAL A 23 18.04 -14.75 0.81
C VAL A 23 17.34 -13.42 0.52
N LEU A 24 16.57 -13.34 -0.56
CA LEU A 24 15.81 -12.12 -0.90
C LEU A 24 14.70 -11.82 0.11
N PHE A 25 14.04 -12.83 0.67
CA PHE A 25 13.07 -12.65 1.75
C PHE A 25 13.75 -12.08 2.99
N ARG A 26 14.94 -12.58 3.35
CA ARG A 26 15.73 -12.02 4.45
C ARG A 26 16.07 -10.55 4.19
N VAL A 27 16.56 -10.23 2.99
CA VAL A 27 16.86 -8.84 2.57
C VAL A 27 15.60 -7.97 2.61
N PHE A 28 14.45 -8.48 2.18
CA PHE A 28 13.16 -7.78 2.20
C PHE A 28 12.74 -7.37 3.62
N THR A 29 13.03 -8.19 4.62
CA THR A 29 12.77 -7.86 6.04
C THR A 29 13.77 -6.86 6.63
N GLY A 30 14.83 -6.51 5.89
CA GLY A 30 15.90 -5.61 6.35
C GLY A 30 16.96 -6.28 7.21
N ASP A 31 16.94 -7.61 7.38
CA ASP A 31 17.94 -8.31 8.18
C ASP A 31 19.24 -8.54 7.40
N GLY A 32 20.35 -7.97 7.89
CA GLY A 32 21.70 -8.30 7.43
C GLY A 32 22.03 -8.03 5.96
N TRP A 33 21.19 -7.27 5.24
CA TRP A 33 21.33 -7.05 3.80
C TRP A 33 22.66 -6.38 3.39
N SER A 34 23.19 -5.48 4.23
CA SER A 34 24.45 -4.80 3.95
C SER A 34 25.64 -5.75 4.01
N ARG A 35 25.60 -6.73 4.92
CA ARG A 35 26.61 -7.78 5.06
C ARG A 35 26.50 -8.79 3.93
N LEU A 36 25.27 -9.21 3.58
CA LEU A 36 25.02 -10.05 2.41
C LEU A 36 25.51 -9.39 1.12
N MET A 37 25.28 -8.09 0.97
CA MET A 37 25.80 -7.32 -0.18
C MET A 37 27.32 -7.35 -0.23
N VAL A 38 28.01 -7.10 0.89
CA VAL A 38 29.49 -7.14 0.95
C VAL A 38 30.02 -8.55 0.65
N ASP A 39 29.37 -9.60 1.16
CA ASP A 39 29.74 -10.98 0.86
C ASP A 39 29.52 -11.38 -0.61
N THR A 40 28.60 -10.71 -1.30
CA THR A 40 28.42 -10.87 -2.75
C THR A 40 29.36 -10.01 -3.58
N MET A 41 30.12 -9.11 -2.94
CA MET A 41 31.21 -8.41 -3.62
C MET A 41 32.42 -9.32 -3.70
N ASP A 42 33.05 -9.35 -4.87
CA ASP A 42 34.28 -10.12 -5.15
C ASP A 42 35.48 -9.45 -4.46
N CYS A 43 35.53 -9.60 -3.14
CA CYS A 43 36.48 -8.95 -2.25
C CYS A 43 37.25 -9.97 -1.43
N ASP A 44 38.56 -10.03 -1.66
CA ASP A 44 39.45 -10.89 -0.89
C ASP A 44 39.93 -10.18 0.37
N LEU A 45 39.99 -10.91 1.48
CA LEU A 45 40.78 -10.51 2.64
C LEU A 45 42.25 -10.73 2.30
N VAL A 46 43.00 -9.65 2.13
CA VAL A 46 44.44 -9.71 1.87
C VAL A 46 45.18 -9.40 3.16
N GLU A 47 46.13 -10.26 3.53
CA GLU A 47 47.07 -9.96 4.61
C GLU A 47 47.85 -8.69 4.26
N GLY A 48 47.84 -7.76 5.20
CA GLY A 48 48.58 -6.52 5.21
C GLY A 48 50.09 -6.74 5.12
N PHE A 49 50.82 -5.68 4.77
CA PHE A 49 52.28 -5.68 4.83
C PHE A 49 52.84 -5.94 6.24
N MET A 50 52.03 -5.69 7.28
CA MET A 50 52.34 -6.06 8.66
C MET A 50 51.51 -7.26 9.09
N GLN A 51 52.20 -8.24 9.67
CA GLN A 51 51.63 -9.51 10.13
C GLN A 51 50.55 -9.25 11.19
N GLY A 52 49.29 -9.42 10.83
CA GLY A 52 48.12 -9.19 11.69
C GLY A 52 47.18 -8.07 11.24
N ASP A 53 47.59 -7.21 10.29
CA ASP A 53 46.68 -6.27 9.64
C ASP A 53 45.99 -6.96 8.46
N TYR A 54 44.66 -6.90 8.38
CA TYR A 54 43.89 -7.39 7.23
C TYR A 54 43.21 -6.21 6.55
N TYR A 55 43.30 -6.13 5.23
CA TYR A 55 42.53 -5.17 4.45
C TYR A 55 41.77 -5.88 3.33
N THR A 56 40.55 -5.42 3.08
CA THR A 56 39.69 -5.98 2.05
C THR A 56 40.09 -5.42 0.69
N LYS A 57 40.60 -6.26 -0.21
CA LYS A 57 40.96 -5.88 -1.57
C LYS A 57 39.90 -6.41 -2.53
N CYS A 58 39.04 -5.51 -3.00
CA CYS A 58 38.03 -5.83 -4.00
C CYS A 58 38.63 -5.78 -5.40
N TYR A 59 38.52 -6.88 -6.15
CA TYR A 59 38.98 -6.93 -7.54
C TYR A 59 37.92 -6.33 -8.46
N GLY A 60 38.11 -5.06 -8.80
CA GLY A 60 37.25 -4.33 -9.73
C GLY A 60 36.21 -3.44 -9.06
N SER A 61 35.75 -2.41 -9.79
CA SER A 61 34.66 -1.52 -9.37
C SER A 61 33.31 -2.20 -9.60
N ASN A 62 33.05 -3.30 -8.87
CA ASN A 62 31.87 -4.12 -9.13
C ASN A 62 30.64 -3.51 -8.43
N PHE A 63 30.12 -2.42 -9.00
CA PHE A 63 28.93 -1.73 -8.52
C PHE A 63 27.62 -2.53 -8.71
N ALA A 64 27.68 -3.68 -9.38
CA ALA A 64 26.53 -4.52 -9.65
C ALA A 64 25.83 -5.00 -8.36
N ALA A 65 26.60 -5.46 -7.36
CA ALA A 65 26.04 -5.92 -6.09
C ALA A 65 25.34 -4.78 -5.32
N PRO A 66 25.97 -3.62 -5.05
CA PRO A 66 25.28 -2.46 -4.48
C PRO A 66 24.03 -2.06 -5.23
N LEU A 67 24.12 -1.98 -6.56
CA LEU A 67 23.00 -1.55 -7.40
C LEU A 67 21.82 -2.51 -7.27
N PHE A 68 22.06 -3.81 -7.30
CA PHE A 68 21.03 -4.83 -7.11
C PHE A 68 20.36 -4.73 -5.73
N PHE A 69 21.14 -4.77 -4.65
CA PHE A 69 20.59 -4.76 -3.29
C PHE A 69 19.84 -3.45 -2.99
N VAL A 70 20.40 -2.29 -3.35
CA VAL A 70 19.77 -0.99 -3.08
C VAL A 70 18.49 -0.82 -3.88
N THR A 71 18.48 -1.17 -5.17
CA THR A 71 17.27 -1.07 -5.99
C THR A 71 16.21 -2.05 -5.50
N PHE A 72 16.56 -3.30 -5.21
CA PHE A 72 15.64 -4.29 -4.66
C PHE A 72 14.98 -3.81 -3.36
N ILE A 73 15.78 -3.34 -2.39
CA ILE A 73 15.27 -2.82 -1.10
C ILE A 73 14.37 -1.61 -1.33
N SER A 74 14.75 -0.71 -2.23
CA SER A 74 13.96 0.49 -2.53
C SER A 74 12.59 0.14 -3.13
N PHE A 75 12.57 -0.74 -4.13
CA PHE A 75 11.32 -1.21 -4.76
C PHE A 75 10.46 -2.02 -3.78
N ALA A 76 11.06 -2.94 -3.03
CA ALA A 76 10.39 -3.73 -2.00
C ALA A 76 9.71 -2.85 -0.95
N THR A 77 10.45 -1.88 -0.40
CA THR A 77 9.96 -0.96 0.63
C THR A 77 8.86 -0.06 0.07
N PHE A 78 9.00 0.43 -1.16
CA PHE A 78 7.96 1.23 -1.81
C PHE A 78 6.64 0.46 -1.96
N ILE A 79 6.71 -0.80 -2.41
CA ILE A 79 5.52 -1.67 -2.51
C ILE A 79 4.92 -1.93 -1.13
N LEU A 80 5.76 -2.24 -0.13
CA LEU A 80 5.31 -2.51 1.23
C LEU A 80 4.64 -1.27 1.85
N LEU A 81 5.20 -0.08 1.65
CA LEU A 81 4.61 1.18 2.11
C LEU A 81 3.27 1.46 1.44
N ASN A 82 3.15 1.27 0.13
CA ASN A 82 1.89 1.47 -0.58
C ASN A 82 0.80 0.50 -0.08
N LEU A 83 1.17 -0.77 0.15
CA LEU A 83 0.26 -1.76 0.74
C LEU A 83 -0.15 -1.38 2.17
N PHE A 84 0.81 -0.95 2.98
CA PHE A 84 0.56 -0.52 4.36
C PHE A 84 -0.37 0.70 4.40
N ILE A 85 -0.14 1.70 3.54
CA ILE A 85 -0.99 2.88 3.44
C ILE A 85 -2.41 2.49 3.04
N ALA A 86 -2.58 1.61 2.05
CA ALA A 86 -3.90 1.14 1.63
C ALA A 86 -4.65 0.47 2.80
N ILE A 87 -4.01 -0.47 3.50
CA ILE A 87 -4.61 -1.14 4.66
C ILE A 87 -4.92 -0.15 5.79
N MET A 88 -4.00 0.78 6.06
CA MET A 88 -4.17 1.79 7.10
C MET A 88 -5.33 2.73 6.80
N LEU A 89 -5.48 3.16 5.55
CA LEU A 89 -6.60 4.00 5.10
C LEU A 89 -7.93 3.28 5.24
N ASP A 90 -8.02 2.01 4.84
CA ASP A 90 -9.25 1.23 5.01
C ASP A 90 -9.65 1.16 6.49
N LYS A 91 -8.69 0.90 7.40
CA LYS A 91 -8.96 0.87 8.84
C LYS A 91 -9.29 2.23 9.43
N PHE A 92 -8.67 3.30 8.93
CA PHE A 92 -9.00 4.65 9.33
C PHE A 92 -10.42 5.03 8.89
N VAL A 93 -10.82 4.65 7.68
CA VAL A 93 -12.19 4.88 7.16
C VAL A 93 -13.21 4.11 7.99
N ASP A 94 -12.97 2.83 8.29
CA ASP A 94 -13.85 2.01 9.14
C ASP A 94 -14.04 2.66 10.54
N ALA A 95 -12.95 3.09 11.17
CA ALA A 95 -12.99 3.74 12.48
C ALA A 95 -13.73 5.09 12.45
N ALA A 96 -13.44 5.92 11.46
CA ALA A 96 -14.07 7.24 11.32
C ALA A 96 -15.54 7.18 10.91
N GLN A 97 -15.99 6.09 10.27
CA GLN A 97 -17.42 5.80 10.09
C GLN A 97 -18.08 5.41 11.41
N GLY A 98 -17.43 4.60 12.24
CA GLY A 98 -17.91 4.21 13.56
C GLY A 98 -18.11 5.39 14.52
N GLU A 99 -17.27 6.42 14.41
CA GLU A 99 -17.38 7.66 15.18
C GLU A 99 -18.33 8.71 14.55
N GLY A 100 -18.90 8.43 13.38
CA GLY A 100 -19.84 9.33 12.68
C GLY A 100 -19.19 10.54 11.99
N LEU A 101 -17.85 10.60 11.94
CA LEU A 101 -17.06 11.69 11.35
C LEU A 101 -17.06 11.66 9.81
N LEU A 102 -17.05 10.46 9.20
CA LEU A 102 -17.14 10.28 7.75
C LEU A 102 -18.58 9.90 7.31
N SER A 103 -19.54 10.76 7.66
CA SER A 103 -20.94 10.69 7.20
C SER A 103 -21.09 11.28 5.78
N THR A 104 -20.24 10.85 4.83
CA THR A 104 -20.27 11.34 3.43
C THR A 104 -20.91 10.34 2.48
N ALA A 105 -20.84 9.03 2.76
CA ALA A 105 -21.62 8.01 2.06
C ALA A 105 -23.13 8.24 2.25
N SER A 106 -23.50 8.67 3.46
CA SER A 106 -24.87 9.08 3.82
C SER A 106 -25.28 10.40 3.20
N PHE A 107 -24.39 11.34 2.86
CA PHE A 107 -24.80 12.64 2.28
C PHE A 107 -25.41 12.49 0.89
N PHE A 108 -24.78 11.71 0.00
CA PHE A 108 -25.35 11.43 -1.32
C PHE A 108 -26.59 10.52 -1.23
N ASP A 109 -26.62 9.59 -0.28
CA ASP A 109 -27.79 8.75 0.01
C ASP A 109 -28.96 9.57 0.59
N LEU A 110 -28.66 10.56 1.45
CA LEU A 110 -29.59 11.54 1.98
C LEU A 110 -30.10 12.47 0.88
N LEU A 111 -29.23 12.92 -0.02
CA LEU A 111 -29.62 13.70 -1.19
C LEU A 111 -30.52 12.90 -2.11
N GLN A 112 -30.21 11.63 -2.38
CA GLN A 112 -31.03 10.76 -3.21
C GLN A 112 -32.40 10.50 -2.56
N ARG A 113 -32.44 10.20 -1.25
CA ARG A 113 -33.68 10.07 -0.48
C ARG A 113 -34.49 11.36 -0.47
N LYS A 114 -33.83 12.52 -0.34
CA LYS A 114 -34.47 13.84 -0.37
C LYS A 114 -35.04 14.17 -1.75
N MET A 115 -34.27 13.95 -2.82
CA MET A 115 -34.74 14.14 -4.20
C MET A 115 -35.93 13.23 -4.53
N LEU A 116 -35.93 11.99 -4.06
CA LEU A 116 -37.07 11.08 -4.19
C LEU A 116 -38.29 11.57 -3.41
N LEU A 117 -38.10 12.04 -2.17
CA LEU A 117 -39.16 12.59 -1.33
C LEU A 117 -39.76 13.86 -1.95
N ASP A 118 -38.93 14.79 -2.41
CA ASP A 118 -39.38 16.03 -3.04
C ASP A 118 -40.18 15.72 -4.32
N GLY A 119 -39.71 14.76 -5.14
CA GLY A 119 -40.43 14.30 -6.31
C GLY A 119 -41.76 13.59 -5.99
N PHE A 120 -41.81 12.80 -4.91
CA PHE A 120 -43.02 12.13 -4.47
C PHE A 120 -44.04 13.11 -3.87
N VAL A 121 -43.57 14.05 -3.05
CA VAL A 121 -44.38 15.12 -2.44
C VAL A 121 -45.01 15.99 -3.51
N GLU A 122 -44.27 16.35 -4.57
CA GLU A 122 -44.85 17.14 -5.65
C GLU A 122 -45.90 16.37 -6.45
N ARG A 123 -45.68 15.08 -6.73
CA ARG A 123 -46.72 14.24 -7.34
C ARG A 123 -47.98 14.16 -6.46
N LEU A 124 -47.82 14.07 -5.13
CA LEU A 124 -48.95 14.07 -4.20
C LEU A 124 -49.72 15.38 -4.20
N LYS A 125 -49.02 16.52 -4.14
CA LYS A 125 -49.65 17.84 -4.25
C LYS A 125 -50.44 17.98 -5.54
N GLN A 126 -49.87 17.52 -6.65
CA GLN A 126 -50.53 17.54 -7.96
C GLN A 126 -51.81 16.71 -7.97
N ARG A 127 -51.75 15.48 -7.42
CA ARG A 127 -52.94 14.62 -7.26
C ARG A 127 -54.00 15.23 -6.34
N LEU A 128 -53.57 15.93 -5.29
CA LEU A 128 -54.46 16.63 -4.36
C LEU A 128 -55.16 17.82 -5.05
N GLU A 129 -54.45 18.63 -5.81
CA GLU A 129 -54.99 19.72 -6.62
C GLU A 129 -55.97 19.20 -7.68
N ASP A 130 -55.59 18.16 -8.43
CA ASP A 130 -56.46 17.51 -9.42
C ASP A 130 -57.73 16.93 -8.79
N ASN A 131 -57.59 16.24 -7.65
CA ASN A 131 -58.74 15.71 -6.93
C ASN A 131 -59.62 16.83 -6.35
N ARG A 132 -59.03 17.94 -5.90
CA ARG A 132 -59.76 19.12 -5.42
C ARG A 132 -60.56 19.79 -6.54
N ILE A 133 -60.02 19.86 -7.76
CA ILE A 133 -60.72 20.36 -8.95
C ILE A 133 -61.85 19.40 -9.34
N ARG A 134 -61.58 18.08 -9.34
CA ARG A 134 -62.58 17.04 -9.65
C ARG A 134 -63.73 16.97 -8.66
N LEU A 135 -63.46 17.16 -7.36
CA LEU A 135 -64.48 17.19 -6.32
C LEU A 135 -65.31 18.47 -6.34
N GLY A 136 -65.01 19.43 -7.23
CA GLY A 136 -65.92 20.52 -7.53
C GLY A 136 -66.29 21.35 -6.32
N ILE A 137 -65.37 21.54 -5.36
CA ILE A 137 -65.56 22.51 -4.28
C ILE A 137 -65.39 23.90 -4.90
N LYS A 138 -66.43 24.34 -5.62
CA LYS A 138 -66.69 25.76 -5.86
C LYS A 138 -66.64 26.43 -4.50
N LYS A 139 -65.69 27.36 -4.31
CA LYS A 139 -65.85 28.39 -3.30
C LYS A 139 -67.26 28.94 -3.48
N LYS A 140 -68.12 28.78 -2.48
CA LYS A 140 -69.34 29.58 -2.37
C LYS A 140 -68.87 31.03 -2.36
N SER A 141 -69.04 31.70 -3.50
CA SER A 141 -69.06 33.15 -3.58
C SER A 141 -70.30 33.60 -2.83
N GLY A 142 -70.12 34.02 -1.58
CA GLY A 142 -71.14 34.68 -0.77
C GLY A 142 -70.86 36.17 -0.80
N LYS A 143 -71.84 36.91 -1.31
CA LYS A 143 -71.98 38.37 -1.25
C LYS A 143 -71.81 38.90 0.17
#